data_AF-A0A6G2VTL8-F1
#
_entry.id   AF-A0A6G2VTL8-F1
#
_cell.length_a   1.000
_cell.length_b   1.000
_cell.length_c   1.000
_cell.angle_alpha   90.00
_cell.angle_beta   90.00
_cell.angle_gamma   90.00
#
_symmetry.space_group_name_H-M   'P 1'
#
loop_
_entity.id
_entity.type
_entity.pdbx_description
1 polymer ?
#
loop_
_entity_poly.entity_id
_entity_poly.type
_entity_poly.pdbx_seq_one_letter_code
_entity_poly.pdbx_strand_id
1 'polypeptide(L)' 'EDGIDPKSKTDTYAAIKVEIDNRRWAGVPFYLRTGKRLGRRVTEIAVVFQRAPHSPFDHTATEELGQNAIVIRVQPDEG' A
#
# COMPACT_ATOMS: atom_id res chain seq x y z
N GLU A 1 -9.46 12.29 -23.78
CA GLU A 1 -8.36 11.91 -24.68
C GLU A 1 -8.97 11.70 -26.04
N ASP A 2 -8.40 12.30 -27.07
CA ASP A 2 -8.90 12.11 -28.43
C ASP A 2 -8.73 10.63 -28.81
N GLY A 3 -9.77 10.04 -29.41
CA GLY A 3 -9.75 8.62 -29.81
C GLY A 3 -10.26 7.63 -28.76
N ILE A 4 -10.75 8.06 -27.60
CA ILE A 4 -11.47 7.18 -26.66
C ILE A 4 -12.96 7.15 -27.02
N ASP A 5 -13.56 5.95 -27.07
CA ASP A 5 -15.02 5.79 -27.20
C ASP A 5 -15.76 6.54 -26.07
N PRO A 6 -16.71 7.45 -26.38
CA PRO A 6 -17.52 8.13 -25.37
C PRO A 6 -18.28 7.18 -24.42
N LYS A 7 -18.50 5.93 -24.81
CA LYS A 7 -19.14 4.88 -24.00
C LYS A 7 -18.15 3.95 -23.30
N SER A 8 -16.84 4.21 -23.42
CA SER A 8 -15.81 3.39 -22.79
C SER A 8 -16.04 3.27 -21.29
N LYS A 9 -15.98 2.03 -20.81
CA LYS A 9 -15.98 1.68 -19.38
C LYS A 9 -14.61 1.19 -18.91
N THR A 10 -13.56 1.49 -19.69
CA THR A 10 -12.21 1.04 -19.36
C THR A 10 -11.73 1.74 -18.10
N ASP A 11 -11.39 0.95 -17.08
CA ASP A 11 -10.90 1.49 -15.82
C ASP A 11 -9.55 2.20 -16.01
N THR A 12 -9.40 3.36 -15.38
CA THR A 12 -8.14 4.12 -15.33
C THR A 12 -7.47 4.07 -13.96
N TYR A 13 -8.09 3.36 -13.02
CA TYR A 13 -7.64 3.12 -11.67
C TYR A 13 -8.10 1.73 -11.23
N ALA A 14 -7.25 1.02 -10.50
CA ALA A 14 -7.62 -0.23 -9.86
C ALA A 14 -6.98 -0.32 -8.48
N ALA A 15 -7.72 -0.89 -7.53
CA ALA A 15 -7.24 -1.27 -6.22
C ALA A 15 -7.72 -2.69 -5.92
N ILE A 16 -6.80 -3.59 -5.60
CA ILE A 16 -7.09 -4.99 -5.33
C ILE A 16 -6.38 -5.47 -4.07
N LYS A 17 -6.99 -6.45 -3.40
CA LYS A 17 -6.39 -7.24 -2.34
C LYS A 17 -6.04 -8.60 -2.91
N VAL A 18 -4.79 -9.02 -2.74
CA VAL A 18 -4.32 -10.35 -3.11
C VAL A 18 -3.60 -11.00 -1.93
N GLU A 19 -3.44 -12.31 -2.00
CA GLU A 19 -2.78 -13.12 -0.97
C GLU A 19 -1.75 -14.03 -1.65
N ILE A 20 -0.64 -14.28 -0.98
CA ILE A 20 0.40 -15.21 -1.46
C ILE A 20 0.26 -16.50 -0.64
N ASP A 21 -0.21 -17.57 -1.28
CA ASP A 21 -0.43 -18.86 -0.64
C ASP A 21 0.87 -19.63 -0.43
N ASN A 22 1.66 -19.17 0.53
CA ASN A 22 2.80 -19.91 1.04
C ASN A 22 3.00 -19.65 2.54
N ARG A 23 3.83 -20.49 3.17
CA ARG A 23 4.06 -20.42 4.63
C ARG A 23 4.55 -19.05 5.12
N ARG A 24 5.37 -18.34 4.32
CA ARG A 24 5.95 -17.06 4.76
C ARG A 24 4.89 -15.95 4.83
N TRP A 25 3.91 -15.98 3.93
CA TRP A 25 2.92 -14.91 3.75
C TRP A 25 1.49 -15.34 4.08
N ALA A 26 1.30 -16.51 4.68
CA ALA A 26 0.00 -17.01 5.10
C ALA A 26 -0.73 -15.97 5.98
N GLY A 27 -1.91 -15.54 5.54
CA GLY A 27 -2.73 -14.54 6.23
C GLY A 27 -2.27 -13.09 6.08
N VAL A 28 -1.21 -12.80 5.32
CA VAL A 28 -0.72 -11.44 5.07
C VAL A 28 -1.33 -10.89 3.78
N PRO A 29 -2.17 -9.84 3.83
CA PRO A 29 -2.78 -9.27 2.64
C PRO A 29 -1.81 -8.34 1.91
N PHE A 30 -1.80 -8.42 0.58
CA PHE A 30 -1.10 -7.49 -0.29
C PHE A 30 -2.11 -6.59 -0.99
N TYR A 31 -2.00 -5.29 -0.77
CA TYR A 31 -2.82 -4.29 -1.44
C TYR A 31 -2.05 -3.69 -2.62
N LEU A 32 -2.61 -3.79 -3.82
CA LEU A 32 -2.06 -3.21 -5.03
C LEU A 32 -2.97 -2.08 -5.50
N ARG A 33 -2.39 -0.91 -5.76
CA ARG A 33 -3.12 0.24 -6.30
C ARG A 33 -2.34 0.86 -7.46
N THR A 34 -3.04 1.17 -8.54
CA THR A 34 -2.46 1.84 -9.71
C THR A 34 -3.51 2.70 -10.39
N GLY A 35 -3.09 3.78 -11.03
CA GLY A 35 -4.00 4.58 -11.83
C GLY A 35 -3.35 5.73 -12.56
N LYS A 36 -4.13 6.33 -13.47
CA LYS A 36 -3.74 7.53 -14.23
C LYS A 36 -4.25 8.79 -13.53
N ARG A 37 -3.60 9.92 -13.81
CA ARG A 37 -3.98 11.26 -13.29
C ARG A 37 -4.15 11.33 -11.76
N LEU A 38 -3.33 10.57 -11.03
CA LEU A 38 -3.26 10.62 -9.58
C LEU A 38 -2.47 11.87 -9.10
N GLY A 39 -2.65 12.24 -7.83
CA GLY A 39 -2.07 13.46 -7.26
C GLY A 39 -0.53 13.54 -7.27
N ARG A 40 0.17 12.41 -7.43
CA ARG A 40 1.61 12.36 -7.73
C ARG A 40 1.94 11.18 -8.64
N ARG A 41 3.03 11.31 -9.41
CA ARG A 41 3.67 10.19 -10.09
C ARG A 41 4.61 9.51 -9.10
N VAL A 42 4.26 8.30 -8.65
CA VAL A 42 5.10 7.52 -7.74
C VAL A 42 4.87 6.02 -7.90
N THR A 43 5.93 5.25 -7.72
CA THR A 43 5.91 3.81 -7.46
C THR A 43 6.55 3.57 -6.10
N GLU A 44 5.79 3.04 -5.15
CA GLU A 44 6.20 2.84 -3.75
C GLU A 44 5.71 1.48 -3.25
N ILE A 45 6.49 0.85 -2.39
CA ILE A 45 6.14 -0.36 -1.65
C ILE A 45 6.16 0.01 -0.17
N ALA A 46 5.05 -0.16 0.53
CA ALA A 46 4.97 0.06 1.97
C ALA A 46 4.73 -1.28 2.67
N VAL A 47 5.66 -1.68 3.53
CA VAL A 47 5.55 -2.84 4.42
C VAL A 47 5.18 -2.32 5.80
N VAL A 48 3.96 -2.62 6.24
CA VAL A 48 3.47 -2.21 7.56
C VAL A 48 3.62 -3.38 8.53
N PHE A 49 4.31 -3.14 9.64
CA PHE A 49 4.58 -4.14 10.66
C PHE A 49 3.41 -4.25 11.65
N GLN A 50 3.19 -5.46 12.15
CA GLN A 50 2.32 -5.66 13.30
C GLN A 50 2.91 -4.92 14.50
N ARG A 51 2.02 -4.42 15.37
CA ARG A 51 2.46 -3.83 16.65
C ARG A 51 3.19 -4.88 17.47
N ALA A 52 4.20 -4.45 18.23
CA ALA A 52 4.88 -5.33 19.15
C ALA A 52 3.86 -5.90 20.16
N PRO A 53 3.78 -7.23 20.36
CA PRO A 53 2.78 -7.85 21.22
C PRO A 53 2.93 -7.47 22.70
N HIS A 54 4.13 -7.07 23.12
CA HIS A 54 4.41 -6.60 24.48
C HIS A 54 5.21 -5.30 24.40
N SER A 55 4.53 -4.16 24.62
CA SER A 55 5.19 -2.87 24.79
C SER A 55 5.54 -2.69 26.28
N PRO A 56 6.79 -2.32 26.63
CA PRO A 56 7.15 -1.96 28.01
C PRO A 56 6.59 -0.59 28.43
N PHE A 57 5.92 0.14 27.51
CA PHE A 57 5.33 1.44 27.74
C PHE A 57 3.81 1.34 27.93
N ASP A 58 3.25 2.20 28.80
CA ASP A 58 1.80 2.27 29.03
C ASP A 58 1.01 2.43 27.73
N HIS A 59 -0.19 1.84 27.68
CA HIS A 59 -1.05 1.86 26.47
C HIS A 59 -1.31 3.29 25.97
N THR A 60 -1.51 4.24 26.89
CA THR A 60 -1.71 5.66 26.59
C THR A 60 -0.46 6.37 26.05
N ALA A 61 0.74 5.84 26.32
CA ALA A 61 2.01 6.39 25.82
C ALA A 61 2.29 5.96 24.36
N THR A 62 1.58 4.95 23.85
CA THR A 62 1.81 4.37 22.52
C THR A 62 0.57 4.36 21.62
N GLU A 63 -0.59 4.77 22.11
CA GLU A 63 -1.82 4.86 21.30
C GLU A 63 -1.68 5.81 20.10
N GLU A 64 -0.94 6.91 20.26
CA GLU A 64 -0.59 7.84 19.18
C GLU A 64 0.51 7.29 18.25
N LEU A 65 1.26 6.28 18.69
CA LEU A 65 2.28 5.63 17.88
C LEU A 65 1.57 4.65 16.94
N GLY A 66 1.42 5.06 15.68
CA GLY A 66 0.94 4.21 14.60
C GLY A 66 1.78 2.95 14.40
N GLN A 67 1.48 2.18 13.36
CA GLN A 67 2.29 1.01 13.02
C GLN A 67 3.63 1.44 12.39
N ASN A 68 4.71 0.76 12.74
CA ASN A 68 5.98 0.92 12.03
C ASN A 68 5.79 0.53 10.56
N ALA A 69 6.40 1.29 9.65
CA ALA A 69 6.39 0.97 8.23
C ALA A 69 7.79 1.15 7.63
N ILE A 70 8.17 0.22 6.76
CA ILE A 70 9.27 0.43 5.82
C ILE A 70 8.63 0.84 4.49
N VAL A 71 9.01 2.01 3.98
CA VAL A 71 8.57 2.50 2.68
C VAL A 71 9.78 2.49 1.76
N ILE A 72 9.66 1.76 0.65
CA ILE A 72 10.65 1.69 -0.40
C ILE A 72 10.10 2.48 -1.58
N ARG A 73 10.78 3.55 -1.97
CA ARG A 73 10.42 4.34 -3.15
C ARG A 73 11.18 3.81 -4.35
N VAL A 74 10.43 3.28 -5.31
CA VAL A 74 10.99 2.71 -6.53
C VAL A 74 11.20 3.80 -7.57
N GLN A 75 10.27 4.75 -7.72
CA GLN A 75 10.40 5.92 -8.58
C GLN A 75 9.40 7.02 -8.22
N PRO A 76 9.67 8.29 -8.55
CA PRO A 76 11.01 8.87 -8.75
C PRO A 76 11.76 8.94 -7.40
N ASP A 77 13.01 9.41 -7.37
CA ASP A 77 13.78 9.62 -6.14
C ASP A 77 13.97 8.33 -5.31
N GLU A 78 14.71 7.39 -5.88
CA GLU A 78 14.90 6.04 -5.36
C GLU A 78 15.53 6.02 -3.95
N GLY A 79 14.95 5.26 -3.02
CA GLY A 79 15.41 5.15 -1.63
C GLY A 79 14.51 4.36 -0.70
#